data_AF-A0A0S8JUX0-F1
#
_entry.id   AF-A0A0S8JUX0-F1
#
_cell.length_a   1.000
_cell.length_b   1.000
_cell.length_c   1.000
_cell.angle_alpha   90.00
_cell.angle_beta   90.00
_cell.angle_gamma   90.00
#
_symmetry.space_group_name_H-M   'P 1'
#
loop_
_entity.id
_entity.type
_entity.pdbx_description
1 polymer ?
#
loop_
_entity_poly.entity_id
_entity_poly.type
_entity_poly.pdbx_seq_one_letter_code
_entity_poly.pdbx_strand_id
1 'polypeptide(L)'
;MKNKYLLFILIASILVACTDNFDDMNIDKKRPAEVPGDAVFTSGQKNLVDQMSTPNVNLNIFRLVAQYWTETTYTDEANYDLVNRTIPDLTFREYYRDALKDLDEAAKLIAEEETLTDAEAKSKKNRLAIIELVTCFAYQHLVDIFGNVPYTEALDLGQVTPAYDDAWTIYQDLISRVNAALGNLDDSGGSFGGQDLVYGGDVAAWIKFGQSLKLKIGITIADHDNTQARSLVEAAVGGVFTDNADNALLHYLGAPPNSNQIHNELVLTGRKDFVGANTMVDILNDLEDPRRAAYYTQVDTSTESGVVKLAYVG
;
A
#
# COMPACT_ATOMS: atom_id res chain seq x y z
N MET A 1 -40.93 -57.72 -31.12
CA MET A 1 -40.95 -56.36 -31.74
C MET A 1 -40.88 -55.24 -30.70
N LYS A 2 -41.60 -55.30 -29.57
CA LYS A 2 -41.53 -54.30 -28.46
C LYS A 2 -40.11 -53.92 -27.98
N ASN A 3 -39.20 -54.90 -27.83
CA ASN A 3 -37.84 -54.62 -27.33
C ASN A 3 -36.95 -53.87 -28.34
N LYS A 4 -37.25 -53.92 -29.65
CA LYS A 4 -36.50 -53.18 -30.67
C LYS A 4 -36.85 -51.68 -30.66
N TYR A 5 -38.10 -51.34 -30.33
CA TYR A 5 -38.54 -49.94 -30.20
C TYR A 5 -37.98 -49.29 -28.93
N LEU A 6 -37.89 -50.03 -27.82
CA LEU A 6 -37.23 -49.56 -26.59
C LEU A 6 -35.74 -49.26 -26.81
N LEU A 7 -35.03 -50.13 -27.56
CA LEU A 7 -33.63 -49.90 -27.91
C LEU A 7 -33.46 -48.69 -28.84
N PHE A 8 -34.39 -48.48 -29.77
CA PHE A 8 -34.38 -47.34 -30.69
C PHE A 8 -34.67 -46.02 -29.97
N ILE A 9 -35.59 -46.02 -28.99
CA ILE A 9 -35.89 -44.85 -28.15
C ILE A 9 -34.71 -44.53 -27.24
N LEU A 10 -34.04 -45.54 -26.68
CA LEU A 10 -32.83 -45.34 -25.86
C LEU A 10 -31.68 -44.74 -26.68
N ILE A 11 -31.43 -45.26 -27.89
CA ILE A 11 -30.39 -44.73 -28.79
C ILE A 11 -30.75 -43.31 -29.28
N ALA A 12 -32.03 -43.04 -29.57
CA ALA A 12 -32.49 -41.71 -29.96
C ALA A 12 -32.36 -40.69 -28.80
N SER A 13 -32.57 -41.11 -27.55
CA SER A 13 -32.40 -40.23 -26.38
C SER A 13 -30.94 -39.87 -26.08
N ILE A 14 -29.98 -40.72 -26.47
CA ILE A 14 -28.55 -40.45 -26.33
C ILE A 14 -28.08 -39.39 -27.35
N LEU A 15 -28.73 -39.30 -28.51
CA LEU A 15 -28.41 -38.32 -29.56
C LEU A 15 -28.95 -36.90 -29.28
N VAL A 16 -29.85 -36.74 -28.30
CA VAL A 16 -30.41 -35.43 -27.88
C VAL A 16 -29.74 -34.91 -26.59
N ALA A 17 -28.80 -35.68 -26.01
CA ALA A 17 -28.10 -35.32 -24.78
C ALA A 17 -26.86 -34.44 -25.00
N CYS A 18 -26.51 -34.12 -26.24
CA CYS A 18 -25.47 -33.14 -26.54
C CYS A 18 -26.03 -31.74 -26.27
N THR A 19 -25.51 -31.08 -25.24
CA THR A 19 -25.76 -29.66 -24.99
C THR A 19 -24.81 -28.83 -25.86
N ASP A 20 -25.35 -27.92 -26.66
CA ASP A 20 -24.58 -27.02 -27.53
C ASP A 20 -23.79 -25.94 -26.73
N ASN A 21 -24.02 -25.84 -25.43
CA ASN A 21 -23.43 -24.83 -24.53
C ASN A 21 -22.29 -25.39 -23.65
N PHE A 22 -21.47 -26.31 -24.16
CA PHE A 22 -20.33 -26.86 -23.41
C PHE A 22 -19.31 -25.77 -23.04
N ASP A 23 -19.12 -24.78 -23.91
CA ASP A 23 -18.19 -23.67 -23.69
C ASP A 23 -18.67 -22.78 -22.53
N ASP A 24 -19.96 -22.42 -22.48
CA ASP A 24 -20.56 -21.61 -21.39
C ASP A 24 -20.50 -22.28 -20.01
N MET A 25 -20.42 -23.61 -19.97
CA MET A 25 -20.29 -24.40 -18.73
C MET A 25 -18.85 -24.47 -18.22
N ASN A 26 -17.86 -24.19 -19.07
CA ASN A 26 -16.44 -24.12 -18.74
C ASN A 26 -15.89 -22.69 -18.65
N ILE A 27 -16.69 -21.67 -18.97
CA ILE A 27 -16.35 -20.29 -18.62
C ILE A 27 -16.43 -20.16 -17.10
N ASP A 28 -15.27 -20.02 -16.45
CA ASP A 28 -15.17 -19.76 -15.02
C ASP A 28 -15.76 -18.37 -14.71
N LYS A 29 -17.05 -18.31 -14.41
CA LYS A 29 -17.74 -17.06 -14.06
C LYS A 29 -17.31 -16.48 -12.72
N LYS A 30 -16.45 -17.17 -11.95
CA LYS A 30 -15.95 -16.71 -10.65
C LYS A 30 -14.60 -16.02 -10.75
N ARG A 31 -13.88 -16.16 -11.88
CA ARG A 31 -12.58 -15.52 -12.11
C ARG A 31 -12.68 -14.67 -13.38
N PRO A 32 -12.40 -13.37 -13.32
CA PRO A 32 -12.44 -12.54 -14.52
C PRO A 32 -11.39 -13.06 -15.53
N ALA A 33 -11.76 -13.10 -16.81
CA ALA A 33 -10.86 -13.54 -17.89
C ALA A 33 -9.67 -12.59 -18.08
N GLU A 34 -9.86 -11.31 -17.75
CA GLU A 34 -8.85 -10.24 -17.69
C GLU A 34 -9.11 -9.42 -16.42
N VAL A 35 -8.07 -9.13 -15.65
CA VAL A 35 -8.19 -8.28 -14.45
C VAL A 35 -8.00 -6.82 -14.89
N PRO A 36 -8.98 -5.92 -14.67
CA PRO A 36 -8.83 -4.52 -15.05
C PRO A 36 -7.66 -3.86 -14.31
N GLY A 37 -6.87 -3.05 -15.02
CA GLY A 37 -5.71 -2.36 -14.43
C GLY A 37 -6.07 -1.51 -13.21
N ASP A 38 -7.26 -0.89 -13.21
CA ASP A 38 -7.75 -0.12 -12.07
C ASP A 38 -7.91 -0.97 -10.79
N ALA A 39 -8.37 -2.23 -10.92
CA ALA A 39 -8.51 -3.13 -9.77
C ALA A 39 -7.14 -3.64 -9.27
N VAL A 40 -6.18 -3.81 -10.18
CA VAL A 40 -4.79 -4.12 -9.81
C VAL A 40 -4.16 -2.94 -9.07
N PHE A 41 -4.42 -1.70 -9.51
CA PHE A 41 -4.00 -0.50 -8.78
C PHE A 41 -4.58 -0.45 -7.36
N THR A 42 -5.87 -0.74 -7.20
CA THR A 42 -6.52 -0.85 -5.88
C THR A 42 -5.79 -1.84 -4.96
N SER A 43 -5.39 -3.00 -5.50
CA SER A 43 -4.62 -4.01 -4.77
C SER A 43 -3.26 -3.47 -4.33
N GLY A 44 -2.47 -2.93 -5.25
CA GLY A 44 -1.15 -2.36 -4.96
C GLY A 44 -1.21 -1.22 -3.93
N GLN A 45 -2.18 -0.32 -4.05
CA GLN A 45 -2.41 0.77 -3.10
C GLN A 45 -2.73 0.24 -1.70
N LYS A 46 -3.61 -0.77 -1.61
CA LYS A 46 -3.97 -1.37 -0.33
C LYS A 46 -2.79 -2.12 0.30
N ASN A 47 -2.06 -2.91 -0.48
CA ASN A 47 -0.91 -3.70 0.01
C ASN A 47 0.19 -2.78 0.56
N LEU A 48 0.47 -1.67 -0.12
CA LEU A 48 1.41 -0.65 0.35
C LEU A 48 0.98 -0.08 1.72
N VAL A 49 -0.26 0.37 1.85
CA VAL A 49 -0.75 0.97 3.10
C VAL A 49 -0.86 -0.06 4.22
N ASP A 50 -1.20 -1.32 3.91
CA ASP A 50 -1.19 -2.43 4.87
C ASP A 50 0.21 -2.66 5.44
N GLN A 51 1.24 -2.73 4.59
CA GLN A 51 2.62 -2.88 5.02
C GLN A 51 3.11 -1.70 5.87
N MET A 52 2.68 -0.48 5.56
CA MET A 52 3.03 0.71 6.34
C MET A 52 2.29 0.80 7.69
N SER A 53 1.05 0.33 7.74
CA SER A 53 0.19 0.46 8.91
C SER A 53 0.30 -0.70 9.89
N THR A 54 0.65 -1.90 9.42
CA THR A 54 0.72 -3.09 10.26
C THR A 54 1.75 -2.92 11.38
N PRO A 55 1.42 -3.31 12.63
CA PRO A 55 2.40 -3.45 13.70
C PRO A 55 2.87 -4.90 13.86
N ASN A 56 2.60 -5.78 12.89
CA ASN A 56 3.03 -7.16 12.95
C ASN A 56 4.56 -7.23 13.06
N VAL A 57 5.05 -7.90 14.09
CA VAL A 57 6.49 -8.02 14.42
C VAL A 57 7.32 -8.72 13.33
N ASN A 58 6.68 -9.40 12.40
CA ASN A 58 7.34 -10.03 11.25
C ASN A 58 7.40 -9.12 10.02
N LEU A 59 6.65 -8.02 9.99
CA LEU A 59 6.47 -7.18 8.81
C LEU A 59 6.91 -5.74 9.03
N ASN A 60 6.57 -5.14 10.18
CA ASN A 60 6.85 -3.73 10.41
C ASN A 60 6.97 -3.46 11.92
N ILE A 61 8.22 -3.26 12.33
CA ILE A 61 8.64 -3.06 13.72
C ILE A 61 9.01 -1.61 14.03
N PHE A 62 8.83 -0.68 13.09
CA PHE A 62 9.37 0.67 13.24
C PHE A 62 8.79 1.44 14.44
N ARG A 63 7.60 1.06 14.91
CA ARG A 63 7.00 1.60 16.16
C ARG A 63 7.79 1.20 17.42
N LEU A 64 8.42 0.03 17.41
CA LEU A 64 9.31 -0.46 18.45
C LEU A 64 10.69 0.19 18.33
N VAL A 65 11.25 0.21 17.12
CA VAL A 65 12.56 0.81 16.83
C VAL A 65 12.58 2.31 17.18
N ALA A 66 11.50 3.03 16.87
CA ALA A 66 11.30 4.44 17.22
C ALA A 66 10.87 4.68 18.68
N GLN A 67 10.74 3.60 19.48
CA GLN A 67 10.38 3.65 20.89
C GLN A 67 9.05 4.37 21.19
N TYR A 68 8.09 4.29 20.27
CA TYR A 68 6.71 4.70 20.56
C TYR A 68 6.01 3.63 21.35
N TRP A 69 6.27 2.37 20.99
CA TRP A 69 5.77 1.16 21.62
C TRP A 69 6.97 0.36 22.16
N THR A 70 6.71 -0.53 23.10
CA THR A 70 7.62 -1.59 23.51
C THR A 70 6.82 -2.87 23.78
N GLU A 71 7.50 -3.96 24.09
CA GLU A 71 6.91 -5.26 24.32
C GLU A 71 7.24 -5.81 25.70
N THR A 72 6.37 -6.69 26.21
CA THR A 72 6.49 -7.27 27.55
C THR A 72 6.75 -8.78 27.56
N THR A 73 6.56 -9.45 26.42
CA THR A 73 6.65 -10.92 26.31
C THR A 73 7.79 -11.35 25.40
N TYR A 74 7.75 -10.93 24.14
CA TYR A 74 8.82 -11.13 23.16
C TYR A 74 9.42 -9.76 22.91
N THR A 75 10.66 -9.55 23.33
CA THR A 75 11.25 -8.21 23.40
C THR A 75 12.44 -8.04 22.45
N ASP A 76 12.62 -8.97 21.52
CA ASP A 76 13.78 -9.02 20.63
C ASP A 76 13.84 -7.72 19.81
N GLU A 77 12.75 -7.38 19.14
CA GLU A 77 12.65 -6.22 18.26
C GLU A 77 12.77 -4.90 19.04
N ALA A 78 12.15 -4.82 20.22
CA ALA A 78 12.28 -3.67 21.13
C ALA A 78 13.71 -3.49 21.68
N ASN A 79 14.51 -4.58 21.74
CA ASN A 79 15.92 -4.56 22.13
C ASN A 79 16.89 -4.57 20.92
N TYR A 80 16.38 -4.34 19.71
CA TYR A 80 17.16 -4.34 18.46
C TYR A 80 17.82 -5.69 18.11
N ASP A 81 17.31 -6.80 18.63
CA ASP A 81 17.65 -8.14 18.16
C ASP A 81 16.74 -8.53 17.00
N LEU A 82 17.29 -8.48 15.78
CA LEU A 82 16.58 -8.80 14.53
C LEU A 82 17.07 -10.11 13.91
N VAL A 83 17.79 -10.95 14.66
CA VAL A 83 18.42 -12.17 14.13
C VAL A 83 17.42 -13.33 14.07
N ASN A 84 16.44 -13.36 14.97
CA ASN A 84 15.53 -14.50 15.13
C ASN A 84 14.35 -14.49 14.16
N ARG A 85 14.15 -13.41 13.40
CA ARG A 85 13.06 -13.25 12.43
C ARG A 85 13.56 -12.72 11.11
N THR A 86 12.92 -13.15 10.03
CA THR A 86 13.20 -12.68 8.66
C THR A 86 12.44 -11.38 8.33
N ILE A 87 12.43 -10.41 9.25
CA ILE A 87 11.67 -9.16 9.08
C ILE A 87 12.12 -8.39 7.83
N PRO A 88 13.43 -8.24 7.56
CA PRO A 88 13.91 -7.60 6.34
C PRO A 88 13.37 -8.30 5.09
N ASP A 89 13.47 -9.63 5.00
CA ASP A 89 13.01 -10.42 3.85
C ASP A 89 11.51 -10.28 3.61
N LEU A 90 10.72 -10.32 4.69
CA LEU A 90 9.27 -10.19 4.61
C LEU A 90 8.87 -8.77 4.19
N THR A 91 9.46 -7.74 4.81
CA THR A 91 9.27 -6.34 4.42
C THR A 91 9.59 -6.13 2.94
N PHE A 92 10.77 -6.58 2.51
CA PHE A 92 11.22 -6.48 1.14
C PHE A 92 10.24 -7.15 0.19
N ARG A 93 9.78 -8.36 0.53
CA ARG A 93 8.80 -9.10 -0.26
C ARG A 93 7.47 -8.38 -0.37
N GLU A 94 6.90 -7.84 0.70
CA GLU A 94 5.60 -7.16 0.61
C GLU A 94 5.68 -5.91 -0.29
N TYR A 95 6.78 -5.14 -0.22
CA TYR A 95 6.98 -4.02 -1.13
C TYR A 95 7.14 -4.45 -2.59
N TYR A 96 8.01 -5.41 -2.92
CA TYR A 96 8.24 -5.81 -4.31
C TYR A 96 7.11 -6.65 -4.90
N ARG A 97 6.69 -7.70 -4.18
CA ARG A 97 5.75 -8.70 -4.68
C ARG A 97 4.32 -8.17 -4.72
N ASP A 98 3.89 -7.44 -3.70
CA ASP A 98 2.47 -7.13 -3.52
C ASP A 98 2.12 -5.67 -3.80
N ALA A 99 3.01 -4.72 -3.50
CA ALA A 99 2.78 -3.31 -3.83
C ALA A 99 3.32 -2.96 -5.22
N LEU A 100 4.64 -3.00 -5.40
CA LEU A 100 5.29 -2.54 -6.63
C LEU A 100 4.92 -3.38 -7.84
N LYS A 101 4.79 -4.71 -7.71
CA LYS A 101 4.42 -5.55 -8.85
C LYS A 101 3.00 -5.29 -9.32
N ASP A 102 2.07 -5.08 -8.40
CA ASP A 102 0.69 -4.71 -8.75
C ASP A 102 0.65 -3.33 -9.41
N LEU A 103 1.42 -2.36 -8.91
CA LEU A 103 1.51 -1.03 -9.53
C LEU A 103 2.12 -1.08 -10.95
N ASP A 104 3.18 -1.86 -11.15
CA ASP A 104 3.80 -2.11 -12.47
C ASP A 104 2.81 -2.75 -13.44
N GLU A 105 2.08 -3.78 -13.00
CA GLU A 105 1.09 -4.46 -13.82
C GLU A 105 -0.11 -3.56 -14.15
N ALA A 106 -0.61 -2.79 -13.17
CA ALA A 106 -1.66 -1.81 -13.39
C ALA A 106 -1.25 -0.77 -14.45
N ALA A 107 -0.01 -0.27 -14.38
CA ALA A 107 0.51 0.68 -15.37
C ALA A 107 0.54 0.08 -16.78
N LYS A 108 0.99 -1.18 -16.92
CA LYS A 108 1.04 -1.89 -18.20
C LYS A 108 -0.35 -2.07 -18.80
N LEU A 109 -1.29 -2.59 -18.02
CA LEU A 109 -2.68 -2.80 -18.44
C LEU A 109 -3.34 -1.48 -18.87
N ILE A 110 -3.19 -0.42 -18.08
CA ILE A 110 -3.79 0.89 -18.40
C ILE A 110 -3.10 1.52 -19.63
N ALA A 111 -1.79 1.31 -19.80
CA ALA A 111 -1.06 1.81 -20.96
C ALA A 111 -1.53 1.14 -22.27
N GLU A 112 -2.07 -0.07 -22.22
CA GLU A 112 -2.61 -0.78 -23.38
C GLU A 112 -4.06 -0.40 -23.72
N GLU A 113 -4.79 0.26 -22.80
CA GLU A 113 -6.18 0.67 -23.06
C GLU A 113 -6.31 1.59 -24.28
N GLU A 114 -7.23 1.28 -25.19
CA GLU A 114 -7.58 2.18 -26.28
C GLU A 114 -8.44 3.34 -25.77
N THR A 115 -8.17 4.55 -26.26
CA THR A 115 -8.94 5.75 -25.91
C THR A 115 -9.57 6.33 -27.17
N LEU A 116 -10.88 6.58 -27.14
CA LEU A 116 -11.66 7.04 -28.30
C LEU A 116 -11.98 8.54 -28.21
N THR A 117 -11.84 9.13 -27.03
CA THR A 117 -12.15 10.53 -26.74
C THR A 117 -11.01 11.22 -25.99
N ASP A 118 -10.95 12.55 -26.08
CA ASP A 118 -10.00 13.35 -25.29
C ASP A 118 -10.18 13.17 -23.78
N ALA A 119 -11.42 12.96 -23.33
CA ALA A 119 -11.71 12.72 -21.91
C ALA A 119 -11.12 11.39 -21.43
N GLU A 120 -11.23 10.32 -22.23
CA GLU A 120 -10.61 9.03 -21.94
C GLU A 120 -9.08 9.12 -21.99
N ALA A 121 -8.52 9.83 -22.97
CA ALA A 121 -7.09 10.06 -23.08
C ALA A 121 -6.52 10.80 -21.86
N LYS A 122 -7.22 11.85 -21.38
CA LYS A 122 -6.88 12.55 -20.13
C LYS A 122 -6.98 11.63 -18.92
N SER A 123 -8.06 10.87 -18.81
CA SER A 123 -8.27 9.94 -17.70
C SER A 123 -7.16 8.88 -17.62
N LYS A 124 -6.81 8.27 -18.76
CA LYS A 124 -5.68 7.32 -18.86
C LYS A 124 -4.37 7.98 -18.43
N LYS A 125 -4.08 9.19 -18.91
CA LYS A 125 -2.87 9.93 -18.54
C LYS A 125 -2.80 10.22 -17.04
N ASN A 126 -3.91 10.64 -16.44
CA ASN A 126 -4.02 10.88 -15.00
C ASN A 126 -3.79 9.59 -14.20
N ARG A 127 -4.42 8.47 -14.60
CA ARG A 127 -4.25 7.17 -13.93
C ARG A 127 -2.79 6.71 -13.93
N LEU A 128 -2.11 6.80 -15.08
CA LEU A 128 -0.69 6.46 -15.18
C LEU A 128 0.20 7.37 -14.30
N ALA A 129 -0.07 8.68 -14.27
CA ALA A 129 0.67 9.60 -13.42
C ALA A 129 0.43 9.35 -11.92
N ILE A 130 -0.79 8.97 -11.52
CA ILE A 130 -1.11 8.59 -10.13
C ILE A 130 -0.36 7.30 -9.74
N ILE A 131 -0.38 6.27 -10.59
CA ILE A 131 0.40 5.03 -10.36
C ILE A 131 1.87 5.37 -10.16
N GLU A 132 2.41 6.28 -10.96
CA GLU A 132 3.80 6.70 -10.88
C GLU A 132 4.12 7.42 -9.56
N LEU A 133 3.23 8.26 -9.05
CA LEU A 133 3.39 8.89 -7.73
C LEU A 133 3.39 7.86 -6.60
N VAL A 134 2.47 6.88 -6.64
CA VAL A 134 2.40 5.81 -5.63
C VAL A 134 3.63 4.90 -5.72
N THR A 135 4.09 4.60 -6.93
CA THR A 135 5.32 3.81 -7.17
C THR A 135 6.55 4.53 -6.62
N CYS A 136 6.69 5.83 -6.89
CA CYS A 136 7.78 6.64 -6.33
C CYS A 136 7.75 6.65 -4.80
N PHE A 137 6.57 6.74 -4.20
CA PHE A 137 6.40 6.69 -2.75
C PHE A 137 6.81 5.33 -2.17
N ALA A 138 6.43 4.23 -2.82
CA ALA A 138 6.85 2.89 -2.40
C ALA A 138 8.38 2.70 -2.47
N TYR A 139 9.03 3.16 -3.55
CA TYR A 139 10.49 3.09 -3.67
C TYR A 139 11.21 4.02 -2.68
N GLN A 140 10.70 5.24 -2.44
CA GLN A 140 11.25 6.12 -1.40
C GLN A 140 11.25 5.42 -0.04
N HIS A 141 10.17 4.72 0.31
CA HIS A 141 10.12 3.92 1.53
C HIS A 141 11.11 2.75 1.54
N LEU A 142 11.23 2.00 0.45
CA LEU A 142 12.22 0.92 0.34
C LEU A 142 13.66 1.41 0.54
N VAL A 143 14.03 2.49 -0.14
CA VAL A 143 15.38 3.06 -0.05
C VAL A 143 15.66 3.59 1.35
N ASP A 144 14.67 4.20 2.01
CA ASP A 144 14.84 4.66 3.39
C ASP A 144 15.05 3.52 4.41
N ILE A 145 14.50 2.33 4.11
CA ILE A 145 14.63 1.16 4.98
C ILE A 145 15.96 0.43 4.71
N PHE A 146 16.35 0.27 3.45
CA PHE A 146 17.42 -0.66 3.05
C PHE A 146 18.65 0.03 2.43
N GLY A 147 18.56 1.30 2.06
CA GLY A 147 19.55 1.98 1.25
C GLY A 147 19.48 1.49 -0.20
N ASN A 148 20.58 0.90 -0.69
CA ASN A 148 20.65 0.38 -2.05
C ASN A 148 19.68 -0.79 -2.21
N VAL A 149 18.91 -0.81 -3.29
CA VAL A 149 17.91 -1.86 -3.58
C VAL A 149 17.80 -2.11 -5.09
N PRO A 150 17.27 -3.27 -5.53
CA PRO A 150 16.89 -3.49 -6.92
C PRO A 150 15.93 -2.42 -7.42
N TYR A 151 16.32 -1.66 -8.44
CA TYR A 151 15.49 -0.55 -8.91
C TYR A 151 15.32 -0.57 -10.44
N THR A 152 16.36 -0.26 -11.20
CA THR A 152 16.28 -0.25 -12.67
C THR A 152 16.05 -1.63 -13.29
N GLU A 153 16.58 -2.68 -12.67
CA GLU A 153 16.42 -4.07 -13.09
C GLU A 153 15.27 -4.81 -12.38
N ALA A 154 14.57 -4.14 -11.46
CA ALA A 154 13.52 -4.77 -10.67
C ALA A 154 12.25 -5.04 -11.49
N LEU A 155 11.40 -5.92 -10.96
CA LEU A 155 10.05 -6.25 -11.47
C LEU A 155 10.02 -6.93 -12.85
N ASP A 156 11.17 -7.12 -13.50
CA ASP A 156 11.34 -7.96 -14.68
C ASP A 156 11.44 -9.44 -14.27
N LEU A 157 10.47 -10.25 -14.71
CA LEU A 157 10.43 -11.69 -14.43
C LEU A 157 11.57 -12.46 -15.14
N GLY A 158 12.15 -11.87 -16.19
CA GLY A 158 13.33 -12.42 -16.87
C GLY A 158 14.62 -12.22 -16.07
N GLN A 159 14.66 -11.24 -15.17
CA GLN A 159 15.83 -10.91 -14.38
C GLN A 159 15.74 -11.49 -12.97
N VAL A 160 16.28 -12.69 -12.81
CA VAL A 160 16.19 -13.47 -11.55
C VAL A 160 17.16 -13.01 -10.46
N THR A 161 18.13 -12.16 -10.80
CA THR A 161 19.13 -11.60 -9.88
C THR A 161 19.36 -10.12 -10.19
N PRO A 162 18.37 -9.24 -9.94
CA PRO A 162 18.48 -7.84 -10.27
C PRO A 162 19.57 -7.16 -9.43
N ALA A 163 20.37 -6.31 -10.08
CA ALA A 163 21.38 -5.51 -9.42
C ALA A 163 20.76 -4.49 -8.47
N TYR A 164 21.49 -4.16 -7.41
CA TYR A 164 21.08 -3.14 -6.45
C TYR A 164 21.63 -1.80 -6.94
N ASP A 165 20.73 -0.84 -7.14
CA ASP A 165 21.10 0.52 -7.51
C ASP A 165 21.45 1.31 -6.25
N ASP A 166 22.34 2.28 -6.42
CA ASP A 166 22.76 3.18 -5.36
C ASP A 166 21.60 4.08 -4.89
N ALA A 167 21.44 4.21 -3.57
CA ALA A 167 20.34 4.96 -2.95
C ALA A 167 20.24 6.40 -3.46
N TRP A 168 21.38 7.09 -3.64
CA TRP A 168 21.37 8.46 -4.15
C TRP A 168 20.94 8.52 -5.61
N THR A 169 21.40 7.56 -6.43
CA THR A 169 20.97 7.43 -7.82
C THR A 169 19.45 7.19 -7.91
N ILE A 170 18.90 6.34 -7.05
CA ILE A 170 17.46 6.10 -6.97
C ILE A 170 16.74 7.41 -6.59
N TYR A 171 17.21 8.14 -5.57
CA TYR A 171 16.62 9.42 -5.17
C TYR A 171 16.60 10.46 -6.30
N GLN A 172 17.67 10.56 -7.10
CA GLN A 172 17.69 11.44 -8.28
C GLN A 172 16.61 11.06 -9.30
N ASP A 173 16.44 9.76 -9.54
CA ASP A 173 15.44 9.27 -10.47
C ASP A 173 14.01 9.48 -9.93
N LEU A 174 13.76 9.22 -8.65
CA LEU A 174 12.47 9.50 -8.00
C LEU A 174 12.08 10.98 -8.12
N ILE A 175 13.03 11.91 -7.96
CA ILE A 175 12.78 13.35 -8.17
C ILE A 175 12.33 13.62 -9.60
N SER A 176 13.01 13.02 -10.60
CA SER A 176 12.65 13.17 -12.01
C SER A 176 11.25 12.62 -12.30
N ARG A 177 10.98 11.39 -11.84
CA ARG A 177 9.71 10.69 -12.01
C ARG A 177 8.52 11.41 -11.37
N VAL A 178 8.68 11.90 -10.14
CA VAL A 178 7.66 12.71 -9.45
C VAL A 178 7.36 14.00 -10.22
N ASN A 179 8.38 14.71 -10.70
CA ASN A 179 8.17 15.92 -11.51
C ASN A 179 7.46 15.62 -12.83
N ALA A 180 7.82 14.51 -13.50
CA ALA A 180 7.17 14.09 -14.74
C ALA A 180 5.69 13.71 -14.51
N ALA A 181 5.39 12.97 -13.43
CA ALA A 181 4.04 12.64 -13.04
C ALA A 181 3.21 13.89 -12.75
N LEU A 182 3.74 14.84 -11.97
CA LEU A 182 3.10 16.12 -11.70
C LEU A 182 2.80 16.93 -12.97
N GLY A 183 3.73 16.93 -13.95
CA GLY A 183 3.52 17.59 -15.24
C GLY A 183 2.50 16.88 -16.15
N ASN A 184 2.13 15.64 -15.83
CA ASN A 184 1.17 14.84 -16.59
C ASN A 184 -0.26 14.91 -16.07
N LEU A 185 -0.45 15.25 -14.79
CA LEU A 185 -1.77 15.37 -14.17
C LEU A 185 -2.54 16.59 -14.71
N ASP A 186 -3.82 16.39 -15.00
CA ASP A 186 -4.76 17.41 -15.47
C ASP A 186 -6.08 17.28 -14.67
N ASP A 187 -6.34 18.22 -13.78
CA ASP A 187 -7.50 18.24 -12.87
C ASP A 187 -8.84 18.49 -13.60
N SER A 188 -8.81 18.86 -14.88
CA SER A 188 -10.01 18.90 -15.73
C SER A 188 -10.45 17.52 -16.22
N GLY A 189 -9.62 16.48 -16.04
CA GLY A 189 -9.89 15.09 -16.41
C GLY A 189 -10.26 14.20 -15.22
N GLY A 190 -10.91 13.07 -15.51
CA GLY A 190 -11.15 12.02 -14.51
C GLY A 190 -9.90 11.19 -14.19
N SER A 191 -10.05 10.20 -13.31
CA SER A 191 -9.03 9.16 -13.07
C SER A 191 -9.69 7.84 -12.64
N PHE A 192 -9.25 7.21 -11.54
CA PHE A 192 -9.69 5.92 -11.02
C PHE A 192 -11.10 5.89 -10.41
N GLY A 193 -11.66 7.06 -10.05
CA GLY A 193 -12.91 7.12 -9.30
C GLY A 193 -12.87 6.24 -8.05
N GLY A 194 -13.89 5.40 -7.85
CA GLY A 194 -13.98 4.52 -6.69
C GLY A 194 -12.93 3.39 -6.59
N GLN A 195 -12.07 3.21 -7.59
CA GLN A 195 -10.94 2.28 -7.51
C GLN A 195 -9.73 2.89 -6.79
N ASP A 196 -9.71 4.20 -6.58
CA ASP A 196 -8.73 4.86 -5.71
C ASP A 196 -9.27 4.94 -4.27
N LEU A 197 -8.61 4.22 -3.37
CA LEU A 197 -9.01 4.09 -1.96
C LEU A 197 -8.52 5.25 -1.08
N VAL A 198 -7.75 6.19 -1.63
CA VAL A 198 -7.16 7.32 -0.89
C VAL A 198 -7.92 8.60 -1.19
N TYR A 199 -8.07 8.98 -2.46
CA TYR A 199 -8.73 10.23 -2.85
C TYR A 199 -9.97 10.06 -3.72
N GLY A 200 -10.44 8.82 -3.93
CA GLY A 200 -11.64 8.55 -4.74
C GLY A 200 -11.51 9.04 -6.18
N GLY A 201 -10.27 9.14 -6.69
CA GLY A 201 -9.97 9.60 -8.04
C GLY A 201 -9.86 11.12 -8.20
N ASP A 202 -9.81 11.88 -7.09
CA ASP A 202 -9.59 13.32 -7.13
C ASP A 202 -8.15 13.64 -7.56
N VAL A 203 -8.01 14.12 -8.80
CA VAL A 203 -6.73 14.46 -9.41
C VAL A 203 -6.07 15.67 -8.74
N ALA A 204 -6.85 16.65 -8.26
CA ALA A 204 -6.29 17.80 -7.57
C ALA A 204 -5.68 17.41 -6.22
N ALA A 205 -6.31 16.47 -5.51
CA ALA A 205 -5.74 15.89 -4.29
C ALA A 205 -4.43 15.11 -4.59
N TRP A 206 -4.37 14.36 -5.69
CA TRP A 206 -3.13 13.70 -6.13
C TRP A 206 -2.03 14.67 -6.54
N ILE A 207 -2.35 15.82 -7.13
CA ILE A 207 -1.38 16.90 -7.38
C ILE A 207 -0.78 17.38 -6.04
N LYS A 208 -1.62 17.63 -5.02
CA LYS A 208 -1.13 18.01 -3.69
C LYS A 208 -0.28 16.91 -3.04
N PHE A 209 -0.66 15.65 -3.22
CA PHE A 209 0.15 14.51 -2.77
C PHE A 209 1.51 14.51 -3.44
N GLY A 210 1.59 14.65 -4.77
CA GLY A 210 2.85 14.68 -5.50
C GLY A 210 3.76 15.84 -5.08
N GLN A 211 3.19 17.02 -4.84
CA GLN A 211 3.96 18.16 -4.31
C GLN A 211 4.45 17.89 -2.88
N SER A 212 3.62 17.29 -2.04
CA SER A 212 4.01 16.92 -0.66
C SER A 212 5.08 15.83 -0.64
N LEU A 213 5.01 14.86 -1.57
CA LEU A 213 6.04 13.85 -1.76
C LEU A 213 7.37 14.48 -2.22
N LYS A 214 7.31 15.43 -3.14
CA LYS A 214 8.49 16.19 -3.58
C LYS A 214 9.12 16.98 -2.42
N LEU A 215 8.31 17.63 -1.59
CA LEU A 215 8.79 18.29 -0.38
C LEU A 215 9.44 17.29 0.59
N LYS A 216 8.79 16.15 0.84
CA LYS A 216 9.33 15.07 1.70
C LYS A 216 10.70 14.61 1.22
N ILE A 217 10.82 14.27 -0.07
CA ILE A 217 12.09 13.88 -0.71
C ILE A 217 13.13 14.99 -0.54
N GLY A 218 12.75 16.25 -0.80
CA GLY A 218 13.65 17.40 -0.62
C GLY A 218 14.21 17.52 0.79
N ILE A 219 13.40 17.29 1.82
CA ILE A 219 13.86 17.27 3.22
C ILE A 219 14.75 16.06 3.49
N THR A 220 14.42 14.87 2.99
CA THR A 220 15.23 13.66 3.21
C THR A 220 16.65 13.82 2.69
N ILE A 221 16.85 14.49 1.55
CA ILE A 221 18.18 14.64 0.93
C ILE A 221 18.98 15.84 1.47
N ALA A 222 18.44 16.62 2.42
CA ALA A 222 18.98 17.92 2.81
C ALA A 222 20.40 17.89 3.38
N ASP A 223 20.77 16.81 4.06
CA ASP A 223 22.11 16.61 4.61
C ASP A 223 23.13 16.13 3.57
N HIS A 224 22.65 15.51 2.47
CA HIS A 224 23.50 15.02 1.38
C HIS A 224 23.71 16.08 0.29
N ASP A 225 22.63 16.73 -0.16
CA ASP A 225 22.66 17.82 -1.14
C ASP A 225 21.69 18.93 -0.73
N ASN A 226 22.18 19.86 0.11
CA ASN A 226 21.40 20.99 0.59
C ASN A 226 20.92 21.92 -0.54
N THR A 227 21.66 22.02 -1.64
CA THR A 227 21.33 22.94 -2.74
C THR A 227 20.12 22.43 -3.50
N GLN A 228 20.15 21.14 -3.87
CA GLN A 228 19.02 20.51 -4.55
C GLN A 228 17.81 20.39 -3.60
N ALA A 229 18.03 20.03 -2.34
CA ALA A 229 16.98 20.00 -1.31
C ALA A 229 16.21 21.32 -1.24
N ARG A 230 16.93 22.45 -1.13
CA ARG A 230 16.32 23.78 -1.09
C ARG A 230 15.48 24.06 -2.33
N SER A 231 16.03 23.79 -3.52
CA SER A 231 15.33 23.99 -4.79
C SER A 231 14.02 23.18 -4.87
N LEU A 232 14.05 21.91 -4.42
CA LEU A 232 12.87 21.05 -4.41
C LEU A 232 11.80 21.54 -3.46
N VAL A 233 12.19 21.90 -2.22
CA VAL A 233 11.26 22.40 -1.20
C VAL A 233 10.62 23.70 -1.64
N GLU A 234 11.41 24.66 -2.13
CA GLU A 234 10.90 25.96 -2.63
C GLU A 234 9.94 25.78 -3.81
N ALA A 235 10.22 24.84 -4.71
CA ALA A 235 9.36 24.53 -5.84
C ALA A 235 8.05 23.81 -5.44
N ALA A 236 8.05 23.07 -4.34
CA ALA A 236 6.90 22.26 -3.91
C ALA A 236 5.95 23.00 -2.95
N VAL A 237 6.49 23.84 -2.05
CA VAL A 237 5.78 24.37 -0.87
C VAL A 237 4.46 25.08 -1.19
N GLY A 238 4.31 25.67 -2.37
CA GLY A 238 3.08 26.36 -2.78
C GLY A 238 1.91 25.44 -3.12
N GLY A 239 2.15 24.13 -3.26
CA GLY A 239 1.12 23.15 -3.69
C GLY A 239 1.00 21.93 -2.79
N VAL A 240 1.61 21.94 -1.59
CA VAL A 240 1.53 20.83 -0.64
C VAL A 240 0.18 20.79 0.11
N PHE A 241 0.02 19.79 0.97
CA PHE A 241 -1.11 19.72 1.91
C PHE A 241 -1.20 20.96 2.80
N THR A 242 -2.39 21.53 2.91
CA THR A 242 -2.64 22.74 3.71
C THR A 242 -3.52 22.50 4.92
N ASP A 243 -4.25 21.38 4.95
CA ASP A 243 -5.09 20.98 6.08
C ASP A 243 -5.31 19.45 6.12
N ASN A 244 -6.03 18.98 7.14
CA ASN A 244 -6.24 17.54 7.38
C ASN A 244 -7.10 16.84 6.32
N ALA A 245 -7.91 17.56 5.54
CA ALA A 245 -8.70 16.97 4.45
C ALA A 245 -7.81 16.57 3.26
N ASP A 246 -6.59 17.11 3.18
CA ASP A 246 -5.61 16.74 2.17
C ASP A 246 -4.85 15.43 2.52
N ASN A 247 -5.00 14.91 3.73
CA ASN A 247 -4.26 13.72 4.17
C ASN A 247 -4.50 12.52 3.25
N ALA A 248 -3.43 11.87 2.82
CA ALA A 248 -3.49 10.61 2.08
C ALA A 248 -3.82 9.45 3.04
N LEU A 249 -5.09 9.11 3.17
CA LEU A 249 -5.58 8.08 4.08
C LEU A 249 -6.33 6.98 3.31
N LEU A 250 -5.96 5.73 3.53
CA LEU A 250 -6.79 4.60 3.11
C LEU A 250 -7.90 4.37 4.15
N HIS A 251 -9.14 4.38 3.70
CA HIS A 251 -10.29 4.10 4.56
C HIS A 251 -10.59 2.60 4.63
N TYR A 252 -10.20 1.99 5.74
CA TYR A 252 -10.50 0.59 6.03
C TYR A 252 -12.00 0.36 6.33
N LEU A 253 -12.47 -0.84 6.02
CA LEU A 253 -13.81 -1.29 6.40
C LEU A 253 -13.86 -1.69 7.88
N GLY A 254 -15.07 -1.72 8.45
CA GLY A 254 -15.27 -2.08 9.86
C GLY A 254 -15.09 -3.56 10.19
N ALA A 255 -14.80 -4.41 9.21
CA ALA A 255 -14.66 -5.85 9.41
C ALA A 255 -13.62 -6.48 8.46
N PRO A 256 -13.04 -7.63 8.83
CA PRO A 256 -12.16 -8.40 7.95
C PRO A 256 -12.84 -8.80 6.63
N PRO A 257 -12.08 -8.98 5.53
CA PRO A 257 -10.61 -8.94 5.47
C PRO A 257 -10.01 -7.54 5.25
N ASN A 258 -10.84 -6.49 5.16
CA ASN A 258 -10.41 -5.14 4.82
C ASN A 258 -10.43 -4.19 6.03
N SER A 259 -10.22 -4.72 7.24
CA SER A 259 -10.13 -3.94 8.47
C SER A 259 -8.71 -3.44 8.72
N ASN A 260 -8.60 -2.35 9.48
CA ASN A 260 -7.33 -1.69 9.80
C ASN A 260 -6.33 -2.65 10.46
N GLN A 261 -5.06 -2.59 10.05
CA GLN A 261 -4.04 -3.54 10.50
C GLN A 261 -3.67 -3.42 11.97
N ILE A 262 -3.71 -2.21 12.55
CA ILE A 262 -3.51 -2.03 14.00
C ILE A 262 -4.66 -2.63 14.78
N HIS A 263 -5.91 -2.45 14.33
CA HIS A 263 -7.07 -3.10 14.94
C HIS A 263 -6.97 -4.63 14.85
N ASN A 264 -6.57 -5.16 13.69
CA ASN A 264 -6.37 -6.60 13.50
C ASN A 264 -5.40 -7.15 14.54
N GLU A 265 -4.23 -6.52 14.68
CA GLU A 265 -3.19 -6.99 15.58
C GLU A 265 -3.54 -6.79 17.07
N LEU A 266 -4.02 -5.60 17.48
CA LEU A 266 -4.23 -5.30 18.91
C LEU A 266 -5.56 -5.82 19.47
N VAL A 267 -6.58 -5.99 18.61
CA VAL A 267 -7.94 -6.35 19.03
C VAL A 267 -8.32 -7.74 18.58
N LEU A 268 -8.23 -8.04 17.28
CA LEU A 268 -8.73 -9.32 16.74
C LEU A 268 -7.87 -10.51 17.14
N THR A 269 -6.53 -10.37 17.18
CA THR A 269 -5.66 -11.45 17.68
C THR A 269 -5.74 -11.61 19.20
N GLY A 270 -6.17 -10.58 19.92
CA GLY A 270 -6.15 -10.53 21.37
C GLY A 270 -4.78 -10.28 22.01
N ARG A 271 -3.75 -9.90 21.23
CA ARG A 271 -2.42 -9.55 21.77
C ARG A 271 -2.50 -8.44 22.82
N LYS A 272 -1.72 -8.61 23.89
CA LYS A 272 -1.61 -7.68 25.04
C LYS A 272 -0.16 -7.38 25.42
N ASP A 273 0.77 -7.85 24.61
CA ASP A 273 2.20 -7.77 24.86
C ASP A 273 2.80 -6.44 24.40
N PHE A 274 2.16 -5.72 23.46
CA PHE A 274 2.50 -4.33 23.14
C PHE A 274 2.02 -3.35 24.23
N VAL A 275 2.92 -2.47 24.64
CA VAL A 275 2.68 -1.42 25.64
C VAL A 275 3.36 -0.10 25.20
N GLY A 276 3.01 1.01 25.84
CA GLY A 276 3.67 2.29 25.58
C GLY A 276 5.11 2.27 26.10
N ALA A 277 6.07 2.67 25.26
CA ALA A 277 7.45 2.82 25.71
C ALA A 277 7.57 4.06 26.59
N ASN A 278 8.32 3.96 27.69
CA ASN A 278 8.56 5.09 28.60
C ASN A 278 9.20 6.27 27.86
N THR A 279 10.10 6.04 26.90
CA THR A 279 10.70 7.11 26.07
C THR A 279 9.67 8.07 25.48
N MET A 280 8.54 7.55 24.95
CA MET A 280 7.47 8.40 24.43
C MET A 280 6.54 8.90 25.54
N VAL A 281 6.15 8.03 26.47
CA VAL A 281 5.16 8.40 27.48
C VAL A 281 5.69 9.43 28.47
N ASP A 282 6.97 9.37 28.84
CA ASP A 282 7.64 10.33 29.72
C ASP A 282 7.67 11.71 29.06
N ILE A 283 7.99 11.80 27.76
CA ILE A 283 7.91 13.06 27.01
C ILE A 283 6.49 13.64 27.06
N LEU A 284 5.46 12.81 26.86
CA LEU A 284 4.07 13.26 26.91
C LEU A 284 3.64 13.68 28.33
N ASN A 285 4.14 13.02 29.37
CA ASN A 285 3.89 13.39 30.75
C ASN A 285 4.56 14.74 31.09
N ASP A 286 5.83 14.90 30.75
CA ASP A 286 6.62 16.11 31.02
C ASP A 286 6.04 17.35 30.31
N LEU A 287 5.45 17.15 29.13
CA LEU A 287 4.78 18.20 28.37
C LEU A 287 3.32 18.43 28.77
N GLU A 288 2.80 17.68 29.75
CA GLU A 288 1.38 17.64 30.10
C GLU A 288 0.48 17.46 28.85
N ASP A 289 0.93 16.62 27.91
CA ASP A 289 0.36 16.55 26.58
C ASP A 289 -1.05 15.93 26.59
N PRO A 290 -2.08 16.65 26.09
CA PRO A 290 -3.45 16.15 26.09
C PRO A 290 -3.64 14.90 25.21
N ARG A 291 -2.72 14.66 24.26
CA ARG A 291 -2.75 13.48 23.37
C ARG A 291 -2.39 12.20 24.08
N ARG A 292 -1.72 12.25 25.24
CA ARG A 292 -1.36 11.06 26.02
C ARG A 292 -2.57 10.15 26.26
N ALA A 293 -3.68 10.73 26.71
CA ALA A 293 -4.90 9.99 27.01
C ALA A 293 -5.61 9.47 25.76
N ALA A 294 -5.30 9.96 24.56
CA ALA A 294 -5.84 9.43 23.31
C ALA A 294 -5.11 8.15 22.88
N TYR A 295 -3.78 8.12 23.03
CA TYR A 295 -2.94 7.01 22.57
C TYR A 295 -2.69 5.92 23.63
N TYR A 296 -2.60 6.31 24.90
CA TYR A 296 -2.19 5.44 25.99
C TYR A 296 -3.21 5.42 27.13
N THR A 297 -3.26 4.30 27.85
CA THR A 297 -4.02 4.11 29.09
C THR A 297 -3.04 3.69 30.18
N GLN A 298 -3.21 4.18 31.41
CA GLN A 298 -2.43 3.63 32.52
C GLN A 298 -2.84 2.17 32.75
N VAL A 299 -1.88 1.29 33.04
CA VAL A 299 -2.18 -0.10 33.39
C VAL A 299 -3.23 -0.13 34.49
N ASP A 300 -4.44 -0.58 34.15
CA ASP A 300 -5.50 -0.84 35.12
C ASP A 300 -5.25 -2.24 35.72
N THR A 301 -5.05 -2.29 37.03
CA THR A 301 -4.93 -3.56 37.76
C THR A 301 -6.29 -4.11 38.20
N SER A 302 -7.38 -3.37 37.92
CA SER A 302 -8.75 -3.80 38.12
C SER A 302 -9.33 -4.39 36.82
N THR A 303 -10.18 -5.41 36.96
CA THR A 303 -10.62 -6.32 35.88
C THR A 303 -11.62 -5.72 34.87
N GLU A 304 -11.71 -4.40 34.72
CA GLU A 304 -12.70 -3.79 33.82
C GLU A 304 -12.18 -3.65 32.38
N SER A 305 -12.93 -4.23 31.45
CA SER A 305 -12.66 -4.14 30.02
C SER A 305 -13.20 -2.82 29.45
N GLY A 306 -12.30 -1.87 29.18
CA GLY A 306 -12.57 -0.66 28.41
C GLY A 306 -11.70 -0.55 27.14
N VAL A 307 -11.95 0.47 26.33
CA VAL A 307 -11.33 0.78 25.02
C VAL A 307 -9.84 0.41 24.98
N VAL A 308 -9.43 -0.43 24.00
CA VAL A 308 -8.06 -0.91 23.85
C VAL A 308 -7.13 0.24 23.45
N LYS A 309 -6.38 0.74 24.42
CA LYS A 309 -5.22 1.63 24.25
C LYS A 309 -3.98 0.88 24.75
N LEU A 310 -2.79 1.32 24.35
CA LEU A 310 -1.57 0.74 24.88
C LEU A 310 -1.42 1.10 26.35
N ALA A 311 -1.21 0.08 27.18
CA ALA A 311 -1.00 0.28 28.60
C ALA A 311 0.41 0.87 28.86
N TYR A 312 0.58 1.68 29.90
CA TYR A 312 1.91 2.09 30.37
C TYR A 312 1.97 2.10 31.90
N VAL A 313 3.18 1.92 32.45
CA VAL A 313 3.47 2.09 33.87
C VAL A 313 3.97 3.52 34.05
N GLY A 314 3.26 4.27 34.91
CA GLY A 314 3.41 5.72 35.06
C GLY A 314 4.78 6.20 35.49
#